data_AF-A0A3B9ZAF1-F1
#
_entry.id   AF-A0A3B9ZAF1-F1
#
_cell.length_a   1.000
_cell.length_b   1.000
_cell.length_c   1.000
_cell.angle_alpha   90.00
_cell.angle_beta   90.00
_cell.angle_gamma   90.00
#
_symmetry.space_group_name_H-M   'P 1'
#
loop_
_entity.id
_entity.type
_entity.pdbx_description
1 polymer ?
#
loop_
_entity_poly.entity_id
_entity_poly.type
_entity_poly.pdbx_seq_one_letter_code
_entity_poly.pdbx_strand_id
1 'polypeptide(L)' 'MIEKVKILREKTGMSLILCKRAILYAKNHKGCTALGYLKARSIAIATPNMTFEERVRKFS' A
#
# COMPACT_ATOMS: atom_id res chain seq x y z
N MET A 1 -6.16 12.50 -9.13
CA MET A 1 -5.07 11.64 -8.58
C MET A 1 -4.43 12.26 -7.34
N ILE A 2 -4.10 13.56 -7.35
CA ILE A 2 -3.49 14.28 -6.22
C ILE A 2 -4.35 14.21 -4.94
N GLU A 3 -5.67 14.37 -5.06
CA GLU A 3 -6.60 14.31 -3.93
C GLU A 3 -6.60 12.95 -3.22
N LYS A 4 -6.63 11.84 -3.97
CA LYS A 4 -6.52 10.49 -3.41
C LYS A 4 -5.22 10.27 -2.62
N VAL A 5 -4.12 10.88 -3.07
CA VAL A 5 -2.83 10.82 -2.36
C VAL A 5 -2.90 11.59 -1.04
N LYS A 6 -3.55 12.76 -1.01
CA LYS A 6 -3.76 13.56 0.21
C LYS A 6 -4.62 12.80 1.23
N ILE A 7 -5.77 12.27 0.81
CA ILE A 7 -6.67 11.47 1.66
C ILE A 7 -5.94 10.25 2.24
N LEU A 8 -5.16 9.53 1.42
CA LEU A 8 -4.41 8.37 1.90
C LEU A 8 -3.32 8.78 2.91
N ARG A 9 -2.65 9.92 2.69
CA ARG A 9 -1.67 10.48 3.62
C ARG A 9 -2.32 10.85 4.94
N GLU A 10 -3.43 11.56 4.93
CA GLU A 10 -4.17 11.95 6.15
C GLU A 10 -4.58 10.72 6.96
N LYS A 11 -5.04 9.67 6.27
CA LYS A 11 -5.45 8.41 6.92
C LYS A 11 -4.31 7.58 7.51
N THR A 12 -3.11 7.65 6.92
CA THR A 12 -2.01 6.71 7.25
C THR A 12 -0.78 7.37 7.87
N GLY A 13 -0.67 8.70 7.80
CA GLY A 13 0.52 9.44 8.20
C GLY A 13 1.75 9.21 7.30
N MET A 14 1.63 8.40 6.24
CA MET A 14 2.76 8.02 5.39
C MET A 14 3.19 9.17 4.45
N SER A 15 4.45 9.13 4.02
CA SER A 15 4.98 10.15 3.10
C SER A 15 4.18 10.22 1.80
N LEU A 16 4.10 11.42 1.20
CA LEU A 16 3.40 11.62 -0.08
C LEU A 16 3.93 10.71 -1.19
N ILE A 17 5.24 10.46 -1.20
CA ILE A 17 5.89 9.59 -2.18
C ILE A 17 5.39 8.15 -2.03
N LEU A 18 5.30 7.64 -0.79
CA LEU A 18 4.78 6.30 -0.52
C LEU A 18 3.30 6.18 -0.89
N CYS A 19 2.48 7.17 -0.50
CA CYS A 19 1.06 7.19 -0.85
C CYS A 19 0.84 7.22 -2.37
N LYS A 20 1.65 8.00 -3.10
CA LYS A 20 1.62 8.04 -4.57
C LYS A 20 1.98 6.68 -5.18
N ARG A 21 3.04 6.03 -4.69
CA ARG A 21 3.45 4.69 -5.13
C ARG A 21 2.36 3.65 -4.84
N ALA A 22 1.74 3.70 -3.67
CA ALA A 22 0.68 2.78 -3.26
C ALA A 22 -0.56 2.90 -4.17
N ILE A 23 -0.97 4.12 -4.51
CA ILE A 23 -2.09 4.36 -5.42
C ILE A 23 -1.77 3.90 -6.84
N LEU A 24 -0.55 4.15 -7.31
CA LEU A 24 -0.12 3.68 -8.63
C LEU A 24 -0.09 2.14 -8.68
N TYR A 25 0.41 1.49 -7.63
CA TYR A 25 0.43 0.04 -7.52
C TYR A 25 -0.99 -0.54 -7.58
N ALA A 26 -1.92 -0.02 -6.76
CA ALA A 26 -3.31 -0.46 -6.71
C ALA A 26 -4.06 -0.25 -8.04
N LYS A 27 -3.72 0.80 -8.79
CA LYS A 27 -4.30 1.03 -10.12
C LYS A 27 -3.87 -0.03 -11.14
N ASN A 28 -2.64 -0.52 -11.02
CA ASN A 28 -2.04 -1.46 -11.98
C ASN A 28 -2.25 -2.93 -11.60
N HIS A 29 -2.66 -3.23 -10.35
CA HIS A 29 -2.87 -4.59 -9.86
C HIS A 29 -4.31 -4.76 -9.39
N LYS A 30 -5.11 -5.48 -10.19
CA LYS A 30 -6.50 -5.80 -9.84
C LYS A 30 -6.56 -6.52 -8.49
N GLY A 31 -7.50 -6.12 -7.64
CA GLY A 31 -7.69 -6.70 -6.31
C GLY A 31 -6.68 -6.22 -5.26
N CYS A 32 -5.79 -5.28 -5.58
CA CYS A 32 -4.89 -4.68 -4.60
C CYS A 32 -5.37 -3.28 -4.19
N THR A 33 -5.27 -2.94 -2.92
CA THR A 33 -5.56 -1.59 -2.43
C THR A 33 -4.28 -0.85 -2.03
N ALA A 34 -4.34 0.49 -2.10
CA ALA A 34 -3.21 1.31 -1.67
C ALA A 34 -2.90 1.12 -0.18
N LEU A 35 -3.92 0.82 0.63
CA LEU A 35 -3.73 0.50 2.05
C LEU A 35 -3.04 -0.86 2.22
N GLY A 36 -3.43 -1.88 1.44
CA GLY A 36 -2.76 -3.18 1.42
C GLY A 36 -1.29 -3.09 1.05
N TYR A 37 -0.95 -2.25 0.06
CA TYR A 37 0.44 -1.93 -0.30
C TYR A 37 1.23 -1.35 0.88
N LEU A 38 0.66 -0.36 1.59
CA LEU A 38 1.33 0.29 2.71
C LEU A 38 1.50 -0.68 3.90
N LYS A 39 0.45 -1.44 4.25
CA LYS A 39 0.50 -2.48 5.29
C LYS A 39 1.56 -3.54 4.98
N ALA A 40 1.60 -4.02 3.74
CA ALA A 40 2.55 -5.02 3.30
C ALA A 40 4.01 -4.59 3.47
N ARG A 41 4.30 -3.27 3.34
CA ARG A 41 5.64 -2.73 3.63
C ARG A 41 5.94 -2.72 5.12
N SER A 42 4.99 -2.32 5.95
CA SER A 42 5.19 -2.16 7.39
C SER A 42 5.39 -3.49 8.12
N ILE A 43 4.76 -4.56 7.65
CA ILE A 43 4.79 -5.88 8.31
C ILE A 43 5.80 -6.86 7.70
N ALA A 44 6.66 -6.40 6.78
CA ALA A 44 7.58 -7.28 6.06
C ALA A 44 8.48 -8.08 7.02
N ILE A 45 8.97 -7.43 8.08
CA ILE A 45 9.78 -8.05 9.13
C ILE A 45 8.98 -9.12 9.91
N ALA A 46 7.69 -8.85 10.17
CA ALA A 46 6.81 -9.76 10.91
C ALA A 46 6.28 -10.93 10.06
N THR A 47 6.53 -10.94 8.76
CA THR A 47 6.04 -11.96 7.81
C THR A 47 7.15 -12.44 6.88
N PRO A 48 8.26 -12.97 7.42
CA PRO A 48 9.46 -13.28 6.64
C PRO A 48 9.21 -14.34 5.55
N ASN A 49 8.23 -15.22 5.76
CA ASN A 49 7.87 -16.30 4.83
C ASN A 49 6.82 -15.89 3.78
N MET A 50 6.45 -14.61 3.72
CA MET A 50 5.53 -14.10 2.70
C MET A 50 6.28 -13.17 1.74
N THR A 51 5.98 -13.30 0.46
CA THR A 51 6.38 -12.33 -0.56
C THR A 51 5.63 -11.01 -0.36
N PHE A 52 6.11 -9.96 -1.02
CA PHE A 52 5.41 -8.68 -1.00
C PHE A 52 4.01 -8.78 -1.61
N GLU A 53 3.83 -9.41 -2.79
CA GLU A 53 2.49 -9.52 -3.40
C GLU A 53 1.52 -10.34 -2.55
N GLU A 54 1.98 -11.41 -1.88
CA GLU A 54 1.13 -12.20 -0.99
C GLU A 54 0.65 -11.37 0.19
N ARG A 55 1.54 -10.56 0.79
CA ARG A 55 1.12 -9.60 1.82
C ARG A 55 0.11 -8.62 1.27
N VAL A 56 0.39 -8.00 0.11
CA VAL A 56 -0.54 -7.00 -0.45
C VAL A 56 -1.92 -7.63 -0.66
N ARG A 57 -2.00 -8.83 -1.27
CA ARG A 57 -3.28 -9.53 -1.46
C ARG A 57 -3.97 -9.88 -0.15
N LYS A 58 -3.24 -10.34 0.86
CA LYS A 58 -3.80 -10.68 2.18
C LYS A 58 -4.40 -9.48 2.93
N PHE A 59 -3.88 -8.28 2.69
CA PHE A 59 -4.28 -7.06 3.40
C PHE A 59 -4.97 -6.02 2.51
N SER A 60 -5.32 -6.39 1.28
CA SER A 60 -6.00 -5.50 0.32
C SER A 60 -7.51 -5.54 0.46
#